data_AF-A0A2D4S9K0-F1
#
_entry.id   AF-A0A2D4S9K0-F1
#
_cell.length_a   1.000
_cell.length_b   1.000
_cell.length_c   1.000
_cell.angle_alpha   90.00
_cell.angle_beta   90.00
_cell.angle_gamma   90.00
#
_symmetry.space_group_name_H-M   'P 1'
#
loop_
_entity.id
_entity.type
_entity.pdbx_description
1 polymer ?
#
loop_
_entity_poly.entity_id
_entity_poly.type
_entity_poly.pdbx_seq_one_letter_code
_entity_poly.pdbx_strand_id
1 'polypeptide(L)'
;MMPNPVGSALLRAADNCLSDGRRVPLANLHLTLAFLGDQSVARVDQLKAGAAELSARGCRLRLDTAGYFRRPRIAWLGPSETPDALRALVRMLDGLCSTLNIQKPDEPRWRPHVTVARHADAPACQPSRPVIWQVADFSLVQSRLTAEGVRYRALATWPMSSAGV
;
A
#
# COMPACT_ATOMS: atom_id res chain seq x y z
N MET A 1 -4.98 3.42 -4.89
CA MET A 1 -3.86 4.39 -4.67
C MET A 1 -4.26 5.34 -3.56
N MET A 2 -3.34 6.03 -2.88
CA MET A 2 -3.74 6.97 -1.83
C MET A 2 -4.30 8.29 -2.44
N PRO A 3 -5.47 8.79 -2.00
CA PRO A 3 -6.00 10.08 -2.47
C PRO A 3 -5.10 11.26 -2.10
N ASN A 4 -4.99 12.27 -2.97
CA ASN A 4 -4.07 13.41 -2.78
C ASN A 4 -4.19 14.14 -1.43
N PRO A 5 -5.41 14.42 -0.89
CA PRO A 5 -5.52 15.08 0.42
C PRO A 5 -4.94 14.23 1.55
N VAL A 6 -5.18 12.91 1.51
CA VAL A 6 -4.64 11.95 2.49
C VAL A 6 -3.13 11.84 2.34
N GLY A 7 -2.63 11.71 1.10
CA GLY A 7 -1.19 11.64 0.83
C GLY A 7 -0.43 12.90 1.24
N SER A 8 -1.01 14.08 1.03
CA SER A 8 -0.41 15.34 1.48
C SER A 8 -0.37 15.44 3.00
N ALA A 9 -1.42 14.98 3.69
CA ALA A 9 -1.42 14.88 5.15
C ALA A 9 -0.39 13.86 5.67
N LEU A 10 -0.23 12.74 4.96
CA LEU A 10 0.75 11.71 5.28
C LEU A 10 2.19 12.24 5.21
N LEU A 11 2.53 12.94 4.13
CA LEU A 11 3.88 13.51 3.97
C LEU A 11 4.16 14.56 5.05
N ARG A 12 3.21 15.46 5.35
CA ARG A 12 3.36 16.42 6.45
C ARG A 12 3.55 15.74 7.80
N ALA A 13 2.81 14.66 8.08
CA ALA A 13 2.97 13.90 9.31
C ALA A 13 4.35 13.24 9.40
N ALA A 14 4.87 12.75 8.27
CA ALA A 14 6.20 12.14 8.19
C ALA A 14 7.34 13.17 8.32
N ASP A 15 7.20 14.35 7.72
CA ASP A 15 8.23 15.41 7.74
C ASP A 15 8.55 15.90 9.16
N ASN A 16 7.58 15.85 10.07
CA ASN A 16 7.80 16.15 11.49
C ASN A 16 8.76 15.18 12.19
N CYS A 17 8.96 13.98 11.65
CA CYS A 17 9.79 12.94 12.26
C CYS A 17 10.94 12.46 11.36
N LEU A 18 11.09 13.00 10.15
CA LEU A 18 12.12 12.60 9.17
C LEU A 18 13.08 13.74 8.85
N SER A 19 14.33 13.57 9.27
CA SER A 19 15.42 14.52 9.02
C SER A 19 16.03 14.42 7.61
N ASP A 20 16.09 13.22 7.03
CA ASP A 20 16.76 12.98 5.73
C ASP A 20 16.07 11.84 4.93
N GLY A 21 16.41 11.73 3.64
CA GLY A 21 15.98 10.68 2.72
C GLY A 21 15.16 11.18 1.54
N ARG A 22 15.20 10.42 0.44
CA ARG A 22 14.45 10.70 -0.78
C ARG A 22 12.97 10.44 -0.54
N ARG A 23 12.17 11.52 -0.49
CA ARG A 23 10.71 11.45 -0.35
C ARG A 23 10.08 10.71 -1.51
N VAL A 24 9.08 9.89 -1.20
CA VAL A 24 8.24 9.26 -2.23
C VAL A 24 7.32 10.33 -2.83
N PRO A 25 7.25 10.45 -4.17
CA PRO A 25 6.32 11.37 -4.81
C PRO A 25 4.88 11.12 -4.37
N LEU A 26 4.07 12.17 -4.22
CA LEU A 26 2.66 12.07 -3.81
C LEU A 26 1.89 11.04 -4.66
N ALA A 27 2.08 11.08 -5.98
CA ALA A 27 1.45 10.17 -6.94
C ALA A 27 1.86 8.69 -6.77
N ASN A 28 2.93 8.42 -6.01
CA ASN A 28 3.44 7.08 -5.75
C ASN A 28 3.08 6.58 -4.34
N LEU A 29 2.37 7.34 -3.51
CA LEU A 29 1.97 6.88 -2.18
C LEU A 29 0.88 5.81 -2.29
N HIS A 30 1.15 4.64 -1.72
CA HIS A 30 0.25 3.50 -1.68
C HIS A 30 0.57 2.60 -0.49
N LEU A 31 -0.41 1.78 -0.11
CA LEU A 31 -0.23 0.65 0.80
C LEU A 31 -0.29 -0.61 -0.05
N THR A 32 0.79 -1.39 -0.07
CA THR A 32 0.83 -2.64 -0.84
C THR A 32 0.07 -3.74 -0.13
N LEU A 33 -0.84 -4.39 -0.85
CA LEU A 33 -1.61 -5.54 -0.35
C LEU A 33 -0.91 -6.86 -0.67
N ALA A 34 -0.39 -7.00 -1.90
CA ALA A 34 0.41 -8.11 -2.34
C ALA A 34 1.37 -7.66 -3.45
N PHE A 35 2.65 -8.04 -3.38
CA PHE A 35 3.57 -7.94 -4.50
C PHE A 35 3.45 -9.17 -5.38
N LEU A 36 3.17 -8.96 -6.67
CA LEU A 36 2.93 -10.03 -7.63
C LEU A 36 4.15 -10.35 -8.50
N GLY A 37 5.23 -9.56 -8.43
CA GLY A 37 6.35 -9.67 -9.36
C GLY A 37 5.95 -9.42 -10.82
N ASP A 38 6.74 -9.93 -11.76
CA ASP A 38 6.48 -9.82 -13.19
C ASP A 38 5.44 -10.84 -13.65
N GLN A 39 4.39 -10.36 -14.31
CA GLN A 39 3.26 -11.17 -14.76
C GLN A 39 3.04 -11.01 -16.27
N SER A 40 2.66 -12.10 -16.93
CA SER A 40 2.24 -12.06 -18.33
C SER A 40 0.91 -11.33 -18.47
N VAL A 41 0.64 -10.79 -19.67
CA VAL A 41 -0.63 -10.09 -19.96
C VAL A 41 -1.84 -10.98 -19.66
N ALA A 42 -1.78 -12.26 -20.05
CA ALA A 42 -2.84 -13.22 -19.78
C ALA A 42 -3.10 -13.40 -18.27
N ARG A 43 -2.05 -13.47 -17.44
CA ARG A 43 -2.20 -13.55 -15.97
C ARG A 43 -2.76 -12.26 -15.39
N VAL A 44 -2.36 -11.10 -15.94
CA VAL A 44 -2.93 -9.80 -15.54
C VAL A 44 -4.44 -9.77 -15.79
N ASP A 45 -4.91 -10.30 -16.91
CA ASP A 45 -6.35 -10.31 -17.20
C ASP A 45 -7.12 -11.31 -16.31
N GLN A 46 -6.52 -12.46 -15.99
CA GLN A 46 -7.07 -13.38 -14.99
C GLN A 46 -7.14 -12.75 -13.59
N LEU A 47 -6.10 -12.03 -13.18
CA LEU A 47 -6.08 -11.27 -11.93
C LEU A 47 -7.18 -10.23 -11.89
N LYS A 48 -7.40 -9.50 -12.98
CA LYS A 48 -8.48 -8.50 -13.05
C LYS A 48 -9.84 -9.15 -12.90
N ALA A 49 -10.09 -10.24 -13.62
CA ALA A 49 -11.36 -10.97 -13.54
C ALA A 49 -11.61 -11.50 -12.12
N GLY A 50 -10.63 -12.21 -11.54
CA GLY A 50 -10.79 -12.76 -10.19
C GLY A 50 -10.89 -11.69 -9.10
N ALA A 51 -10.21 -10.55 -9.24
CA ALA A 51 -10.33 -9.43 -8.32
C ALA A 51 -11.71 -8.76 -8.37
N ALA A 52 -12.36 -8.75 -9.53
CA ALA A 52 -13.70 -8.16 -9.70
C ALA A 52 -14.78 -8.93 -8.93
N GLU A 53 -14.59 -10.23 -8.70
CA GLU A 53 -15.52 -11.09 -7.95
C GLU A 53 -15.35 -10.98 -6.43
N LEU A 54 -14.32 -10.26 -5.94
CA LEU A 54 -14.06 -10.16 -4.51
C LEU A 54 -15.06 -9.23 -3.82
N SER A 55 -15.78 -9.77 -2.84
CA SER A 55 -16.66 -9.00 -1.95
C SER A 55 -15.87 -8.37 -0.81
N ALA A 56 -15.10 -7.32 -1.14
CA ALA A 56 -14.29 -6.61 -0.17
C ALA A 56 -15.04 -5.44 0.50
N ARG A 57 -14.86 -5.29 1.82
CA ARG A 57 -15.43 -4.20 2.61
C ARG A 57 -14.39 -3.11 2.85
N GLY A 58 -14.79 -1.86 2.61
CA GLY A 58 -13.98 -0.67 2.91
C GLY A 58 -13.77 -0.52 4.41
N CYS A 59 -12.79 0.28 4.80
CA CYS A 59 -12.48 0.50 6.20
C CYS A 59 -11.81 1.85 6.47
N ARG A 60 -11.91 2.29 7.72
CA ARG A 60 -11.13 3.41 8.23
C ARG A 60 -9.76 2.91 8.66
N LEU A 61 -8.70 3.35 7.98
CA LEU A 61 -7.33 3.07 8.33
C LEU A 61 -6.71 4.28 9.05
N ARG A 62 -6.19 4.05 10.25
CA ARG A 62 -5.50 5.06 11.05
C ARG A 62 -3.99 4.86 10.91
N LEU A 63 -3.30 5.81 10.29
CA LEU A 63 -1.85 5.81 10.12
C LEU A 63 -1.23 6.67 11.22
N ASP A 64 -0.76 6.04 12.28
CA ASP A 64 -0.30 6.67 13.52
C ASP A 64 1.04 6.15 14.02
N THR A 65 1.63 5.20 13.31
CA THR A 65 2.91 4.59 13.65
C THR A 65 3.93 4.91 12.58
N ALA A 66 5.04 5.54 12.96
CA ALA A 66 6.24 5.64 12.15
C ALA A 66 7.16 4.45 12.43
N GLY A 67 7.74 3.92 11.37
CA GLY A 67 8.73 2.86 11.49
C GLY A 67 9.74 2.87 10.36
N TYR A 68 10.66 1.91 10.45
CA TYR A 68 11.84 1.87 9.60
C TYR A 68 12.22 0.44 9.23
N PHE A 69 12.52 0.22 7.95
CA PHE A 69 13.20 -0.99 7.48
C PHE A 69 14.67 -0.67 7.23
N ARG A 70 15.54 -1.20 8.10
CA ARG A 70 16.99 -0.91 8.09
C ARG A 70 17.68 -1.25 6.78
N ARG A 71 17.24 -2.33 6.12
CA ARG A 71 17.65 -2.71 4.77
C ARG A 71 16.36 -2.89 3.96
N PRO A 72 16.07 -2.05 2.95
CA PRO A 72 16.95 -1.14 2.22
C PRO A 72 16.87 0.35 2.64
N ARG A 73 16.78 0.67 3.94
CA ARG A 73 16.66 2.04 4.47
C ARG A 73 15.37 2.76 4.05
N ILE A 74 14.24 2.19 4.44
CA ILE A 74 12.90 2.73 4.13
C ILE A 74 12.24 3.26 5.40
N ALA A 75 11.84 4.52 5.37
CA ALA A 75 10.92 5.08 6.36
C ALA A 75 9.47 4.96 5.89
N TRP A 76 8.59 4.57 6.79
CA TRP A 76 7.18 4.32 6.49
C TRP A 76 6.27 4.79 7.62
N LEU A 77 5.02 5.09 7.26
CA LEU A 77 3.92 5.26 8.19
C LEU A 77 2.93 4.10 8.03
N GLY A 78 2.43 3.58 9.14
CA GLY A 78 1.52 2.44 9.18
C GLY A 78 0.53 2.55 10.34
N PRO A 79 -0.44 1.63 10.42
CA PRO A 79 -1.34 1.55 11.55
C PRO A 79 -0.70 0.81 12.72
N SER A 80 -0.95 1.29 13.94
CA SER A 80 -0.73 0.53 15.18
C SER A 80 -1.64 -0.71 15.24
N GLU A 81 -2.88 -0.57 14.76
CA GLU A 81 -3.87 -1.63 14.67
C GLU A 81 -4.42 -1.76 13.25
N THR A 82 -4.29 -2.95 12.67
CA THR A 82 -4.83 -3.20 11.33
C THR A 82 -6.34 -3.49 11.42
N PRO A 83 -7.21 -2.88 10.60
CA PRO A 83 -8.62 -3.25 10.54
C PRO A 83 -8.84 -4.68 10.03
N ASP A 84 -9.84 -5.40 10.55
CA ASP A 84 -10.16 -6.76 10.10
C ASP A 84 -10.55 -6.84 8.64
N ALA A 85 -11.28 -5.84 8.13
CA ALA A 85 -11.65 -5.75 6.73
C ALA A 85 -10.41 -5.70 5.81
N LEU A 86 -9.35 -4.98 6.23
CA LEU A 86 -8.10 -4.92 5.46
C LEU A 86 -7.34 -6.26 5.51
N ARG A 87 -7.32 -6.93 6.67
CA ARG A 87 -6.78 -8.30 6.78
C ARG A 87 -7.54 -9.29 5.90
N ALA A 88 -8.87 -9.19 5.87
CA ALA A 88 -9.72 -10.05 5.05
C ALA A 88 -9.45 -9.84 3.56
N LEU A 89 -9.27 -8.60 3.10
CA LEU A 89 -8.88 -8.30 1.73
C LEU A 89 -7.56 -8.99 1.35
N VAL A 90 -6.53 -8.88 2.20
CA VAL A 90 -5.24 -9.53 1.92
C VAL A 90 -5.39 -11.05 1.82
N ARG A 91 -6.16 -11.67 2.72
CA ARG A 91 -6.43 -13.13 2.64
C ARG A 91 -7.15 -13.52 1.36
N MET A 92 -8.13 -12.73 0.91
CA MET A 92 -8.83 -12.98 -0.35
C MET A 92 -7.89 -12.87 -1.56
N LEU A 93 -7.02 -11.86 -1.57
CA LEU A 93 -6.02 -11.69 -2.62
C LEU A 93 -4.97 -12.82 -2.62
N ASP A 94 -4.56 -13.30 -1.44
CA ASP A 94 -3.66 -14.45 -1.30
C ASP A 94 -4.31 -15.74 -1.82
N GLY A 95 -5.60 -15.93 -1.53
CA GLY A 95 -6.41 -17.03 -2.08
C GLY A 95 -6.48 -16.97 -3.61
N LEU A 96 -6.79 -15.79 -4.17
CA LEU A 96 -6.81 -15.58 -5.61
C LEU A 96 -5.46 -15.88 -6.26
N CYS A 97 -4.36 -15.39 -5.68
CA CYS A 97 -3.01 -15.68 -6.19
C CYS A 97 -2.71 -17.18 -6.17
N SER A 98 -3.11 -17.87 -5.11
CA SER A 98 -2.96 -19.32 -4.98
C SER A 98 -3.73 -20.07 -6.06
N THR A 99 -5.01 -19.72 -6.29
CA THR A 99 -5.85 -20.33 -7.34
C THR A 99 -5.27 -20.12 -8.73
N LEU A 100 -4.65 -18.96 -8.99
CA LEU A 100 -4.02 -18.65 -10.27
C LEU A 100 -2.57 -19.16 -10.39
N ASN A 101 -2.06 -19.90 -9.40
CA ASN A 101 -0.67 -20.36 -9.31
C ASN A 101 0.37 -19.23 -9.47
N ILE A 102 0.05 -18.04 -8.95
CA ILE A 102 0.95 -16.90 -8.96
C ILE A 102 1.94 -17.04 -7.82
N GLN A 103 3.20 -17.27 -8.18
CA GLN A 103 4.32 -17.26 -7.24
C GLN A 103 4.60 -15.82 -6.85
N LYS A 104 4.32 -15.48 -5.59
CA LYS A 104 4.69 -14.19 -5.01
C LYS A 104 6.15 -14.25 -4.56
N PRO A 105 6.88 -13.12 -4.55
CA PRO A 105 8.20 -13.05 -3.94
C PRO A 105 8.16 -13.55 -2.49
N ASP A 106 9.25 -14.18 -2.04
CA ASP A 106 9.42 -14.56 -0.64
C ASP A 106 9.59 -13.29 0.20
N GLU A 107 8.50 -12.86 0.83
CA GLU A 107 8.46 -11.68 1.67
C GLU A 107 8.15 -12.06 3.12
N PRO A 108 8.68 -11.31 4.10
CA PRO A 108 8.24 -11.43 5.48
C PRO A 108 6.71 -11.30 5.58
N ARG A 109 6.15 -11.78 6.69
CA ARG A 109 4.72 -11.59 7.03
C ARG A 109 4.27 -10.18 6.64
N TRP A 110 3.17 -10.09 5.89
CA TRP A 110 2.60 -8.83 5.43
C TRP A 110 2.42 -7.86 6.60
N ARG A 111 2.96 -6.65 6.45
CA ARG A 111 2.86 -5.55 7.41
C ARG A 111 2.32 -4.33 6.69
N PRO A 112 1.10 -3.85 6.99
CA PRO A 112 0.54 -2.69 6.32
C PRO A 112 1.40 -1.46 6.60
N HIS A 113 1.89 -0.83 5.55
CA HIS A 113 2.68 0.38 5.64
C HIS A 113 2.57 1.17 4.34
N VAL A 114 2.79 2.48 4.44
CA VAL A 114 2.97 3.38 3.31
C VAL A 114 4.40 3.89 3.38
N THR A 115 5.20 3.56 2.36
CA THR A 115 6.56 4.08 2.26
C THR A 115 6.51 5.58 1.98
N VAL A 116 7.12 6.38 2.85
CA VAL A 116 7.14 7.85 2.72
C VAL A 116 8.51 8.38 2.29
N ALA A 117 9.59 7.66 2.61
CA ALA A 117 10.93 7.97 2.13
C ALA A 117 11.80 6.73 1.96
N ARG A 118 12.75 6.80 1.02
CA ARG A 118 13.77 5.79 0.73
C ARG A 118 15.16 6.39 0.90
N HIS A 119 16.17 5.53 1.14
CA HIS A 119 17.51 6.00 1.51
C HIS A 119 17.46 6.97 2.70
N ALA A 120 16.52 6.72 3.61
CA ALA A 120 16.23 7.57 4.75
C ALA A 120 16.89 7.03 6.01
N ASP A 121 16.91 7.86 7.04
CA ASP A 121 17.19 7.41 8.40
C ASP A 121 15.92 6.97 9.12
N ALA A 122 16.10 6.34 10.28
CA ALA A 122 14.97 5.97 11.12
C ALA A 122 14.23 7.23 11.59
N PRO A 123 12.88 7.24 11.59
CA PRO A 123 12.12 8.34 12.15
C PRO A 123 12.51 8.62 13.61
N ALA A 124 12.72 9.89 13.96
CA ALA A 124 13.11 10.30 15.32
C ALA A 124 11.94 10.27 16.32
N CYS A 125 10.71 10.30 15.81
CA CYS A 125 9.49 10.31 16.61
C CYS A 125 8.35 9.54 15.93
N GLN A 126 7.27 9.36 16.69
CA GLN A 126 5.96 8.98 16.17
C GLN A 126 5.21 10.23 15.69
N PRO A 127 4.33 10.14 14.68
CA PRO A 127 3.58 11.28 14.20
C PRO A 127 2.67 11.84 15.30
N SER A 128 2.73 13.15 15.54
CA SER A 128 1.94 13.82 16.58
C SER A 128 0.43 13.81 16.31
N ARG A 129 0.02 13.68 15.05
CA ARG A 129 -1.38 13.55 14.64
C ARG A 129 -1.53 12.37 13.67
N PRO A 130 -2.49 11.47 13.93
CA PRO A 130 -2.78 10.35 13.04
C PRO A 130 -3.36 10.85 11.72
N VAL A 131 -2.98 10.18 10.62
CA VAL A 131 -3.63 10.39 9.32
C VAL A 131 -4.72 9.36 9.15
N ILE A 132 -5.95 9.83 8.94
CA ILE A 132 -7.11 8.96 8.73
C ILE A 132 -7.33 8.79 7.24
N TRP A 133 -7.33 7.55 6.78
CA TRP A 133 -7.62 7.19 5.40
C TRP A 133 -8.87 6.31 5.36
N GLN A 134 -9.92 6.80 4.69
CA GLN A 134 -11.07 5.97 4.32
C GLN A 134 -10.70 5.16 3.08
N VAL A 135 -10.44 3.87 3.28
CA VAL A 135 -10.13 2.93 2.19
C VAL A 135 -11.45 2.46 1.60
N ALA A 136 -11.74 2.90 0.37
CA ALA A 136 -12.99 2.62 -0.34
C ALA A 136 -12.79 1.85 -1.65
N ASP A 137 -11.55 1.63 -2.06
CA ASP A 137 -11.19 0.91 -3.27
C ASP A 137 -9.82 0.23 -3.10
N PHE A 138 -9.57 -0.77 -3.94
CA PHE A 138 -8.23 -1.33 -4.15
C PHE A 138 -7.94 -1.42 -5.64
N SER A 139 -6.66 -1.53 -6.02
CA SER A 139 -6.26 -1.47 -7.43
C SER A 139 -5.16 -2.46 -7.75
N LEU A 140 -5.21 -3.02 -8.95
CA LEU A 140 -4.07 -3.70 -9.56
C LEU A 140 -3.20 -2.63 -10.23
N VAL A 141 -1.93 -2.57 -9.85
CA VAL A 141 -1.02 -1.50 -10.26
C VAL A 141 0.20 -2.09 -10.94
N GLN A 142 0.54 -1.56 -12.12
CA GLN A 142 1.81 -1.83 -12.78
C GLN A 142 2.86 -0.82 -12.31
N SER A 143 4.00 -1.33 -11.84
CA SER A 143 5.21 -0.56 -11.62
C SER A 143 6.03 -0.54 -12.91
N ARG A 144 6.41 0.65 -13.41
CA ARG A 144 7.36 0.78 -14.52
C ARG A 144 8.56 1.60 -14.09
N LEU A 145 9.76 1.07 -14.32
CA LEU A 145 10.99 1.84 -14.15
C LEU A 145 11.14 2.80 -15.34
N THR A 146 11.37 4.07 -15.04
CA THR A 146 11.66 5.13 -16.03
C THR A 146 12.97 5.81 -15.68
N ALA A 147 13.51 6.65 -16.58
CA ALA A 147 14.72 7.43 -16.32
C ALA A 147 14.60 8.33 -15.06
N GLU A 148 13.38 8.78 -14.74
CA GLU A 148 13.09 9.65 -13.58
C GLU A 148 12.78 8.85 -12.30
N GLY A 149 12.72 7.53 -12.38
CA GLY A 149 12.37 6.62 -11.30
C GLY A 149 11.13 5.77 -11.59
N VAL A 150 10.58 5.15 -10.55
CA VAL A 150 9.41 4.28 -10.68
C VAL A 150 8.14 5.11 -10.88
N ARG A 151 7.34 4.74 -11.89
CA ARG A 151 5.98 5.25 -12.09
C ARG A 151 4.97 4.13 -11.91
N TYR A 152 3.93 4.41 -11.14
CA TYR A 152 2.82 3.48 -10.94
C TYR A 152 1.65 3.83 -11.87
N ARG A 153 1.10 2.82 -12.53
CA ARG A 153 -0.11 2.93 -13.36
C ARG A 153 -1.15 1.95 -12.87
N ALA A 154 -2.32 2.43 -12.47
CA ALA A 154 -3.46 1.56 -12.20
C ALA A 154 -3.89 0.86 -13.51
N LEU A 155 -3.96 -0.47 -13.48
CA LEU A 155 -4.47 -1.29 -14.57
C LEU A 155 -5.98 -1.55 -14.42
N ALA A 156 -6.45 -1.62 -13.17
CA ALA A 156 -7.85 -1.72 -12.80
C ALA A 156 -8.02 -1.30 -11.33
N THR A 157 -9.20 -0.79 -10.98
CA THR A 157 -9.57 -0.36 -9.63
C THR A 157 -10.96 -0.88 -9.34
N TRP A 158 -11.16 -1.48 -8.17
CA TRP A 158 -12.43 -2.05 -7.74
C TRP A 158 -12.92 -1.33 -6.49
N PRO A 159 -14.19 -0.85 -6.49
CA PRO A 159 -14.79 -0.30 -5.30
C PRO A 159 -14.99 -1.38 -4.26
N MET A 160 -14.93 -0.98 -3.00
CA MET A 160 -15.25 -1.83 -1.86
C MET A 160 -16.61 -1.42 -1.31
N SER A 161 -17.36 -2.37 -0.73
CA SER A 161 -18.61 -2.04 -0.07
C SER A 161 -18.35 -1.09 1.10
N SER A 162 -19.30 -0.20 1.41
CA SER A 162 -19.18 0.69 2.55
C SER A 162 -18.89 -0.11 3.82
N ALA A 163 -18.05 0.44 4.70
CA ALA A 163 -17.92 -0.11 6.03
C ALA A 163 -19.33 -0.11 6.66
N GLY A 164 -19.94 -1.28 6.82
CA GLY A 164 -21.18 -1.41 7.58
C GLY A 164 -21.04 -0.68 8.91
N VAL A 165 -22.08 0.06 9.29
CA VAL A 165 -22.17 0.74 10.58
C VAL A 165 -22.11 -0.28 11.71
#